data_AF-A0A1X0RLU1-F1
#
_entry.id   AF-A0A1X0RLU1-F1
#
_cell.length_a   1.000
_cell.length_b   1.000
_cell.length_c   1.000
_cell.angle_alpha   90.00
_cell.angle_beta   90.00
_cell.angle_gamma   90.00
#
_symmetry.space_group_name_H-M   'P 1'
#
loop_
_entity.id
_entity.type
_entity.pdbx_description
1 polymer ?
#
loop_
_entity_poly.entity_id
_entity_poly.type
_entity_poly.pdbx_seq_one_letter_code
_entity_poly.pdbx_strand_id
1 'polypeptide(L)'
;MLQISDQTDTLTPPPLVAHWFHAIDSPIVDPIALRKAKRLGVAEQTRSPPKNWVPFSKRDNVALEKACNSDIQTVPVNEDHLFEVNIKKREINPVYWEGPIFEVRRATWFVQIDGTWIPCEEKMAKQIEEGYLKHKPYKRPTIQPTEKETEGSANSTDTLDDTTPRKDSIEVYIEEKEYLLGPYLGQYVVYKDSAHAWLL
;
A
#
# COMPACT_ATOMS: atom_id res chain seq x y z
N MET A 1 -0.22 23.90 33.77
CA MET A 1 -1.24 23.50 32.78
C MET A 1 -0.64 22.31 32.05
N LEU A 2 -0.93 21.08 32.50
CA LEU A 2 -0.37 19.87 31.89
C LEU A 2 -1.17 19.57 30.62
N GLN A 3 -0.49 19.55 29.48
CA GLN A 3 -1.07 19.06 28.23
C GLN A 3 -1.31 17.56 28.39
N ILE A 4 -2.58 17.19 28.50
CA ILE A 4 -3.01 15.80 28.41
C ILE A 4 -2.87 15.42 26.93
N SER A 5 -1.86 14.61 26.62
CA SER A 5 -1.69 14.00 25.31
C SER A 5 -2.88 13.11 25.00
N ASP A 6 -3.51 13.35 23.85
CA ASP A 6 -4.70 12.69 23.33
C ASP A 6 -4.46 11.17 23.22
N GLN A 7 -4.92 10.42 24.22
CA GLN A 7 -4.98 8.95 24.23
C GLN A 7 -6.32 8.52 23.63
N THR A 8 -6.58 8.91 22.39
CA THR A 8 -7.77 8.47 21.66
C THR A 8 -7.40 7.87 20.31
N ASP A 9 -7.92 6.67 20.10
CA ASP A 9 -8.16 6.01 18.80
C ASP A 9 -7.19 4.90 18.35
N THR A 10 -6.99 3.88 19.20
CA THR A 10 -6.44 2.56 18.80
C THR A 10 -7.54 1.52 18.48
N LEU A 11 -8.80 1.93 18.49
CA LEU A 11 -9.95 1.02 18.36
C LEU A 11 -10.53 0.97 16.93
N THR A 12 -10.26 1.98 16.12
CA THR A 12 -10.71 2.08 14.73
C THR A 12 -9.55 1.81 13.75
N PRO A 13 -9.83 1.23 12.57
CA PRO A 13 -8.81 1.04 11.55
C PRO A 13 -8.32 2.41 11.05
N PRO A 14 -7.01 2.59 10.84
CA PRO A 14 -6.47 3.78 10.18
C PRO A 14 -7.15 4.04 8.83
N PRO A 15 -7.37 5.32 8.46
CA PRO A 15 -7.96 5.65 7.18
C PRO A 15 -7.15 5.10 6.01
N LEU A 16 -7.82 4.41 5.09
CA LEU A 16 -7.19 3.90 3.87
C LEU A 16 -6.97 5.05 2.88
N VAL A 17 -5.72 5.49 2.75
CA VAL A 17 -5.33 6.56 1.82
C VAL A 17 -4.77 5.95 0.55
N ALA A 18 -5.36 6.29 -0.59
CA ALA A 18 -4.86 5.86 -1.89
C ALA A 18 -3.95 6.91 -2.53
N HIS A 19 -2.88 6.43 -3.15
CA HIS A 19 -1.97 7.22 -3.95
C HIS A 19 -1.89 6.68 -5.37
N TRP A 20 -1.97 7.56 -6.35
CA TRP A 20 -1.95 7.22 -7.76
C TRP A 20 -0.54 7.33 -8.31
N PHE A 21 -0.14 6.33 -9.10
CA PHE A 21 1.15 6.26 -9.77
C PHE A 21 0.96 5.94 -11.26
N HIS A 22 1.95 6.27 -12.08
CA HIS A 22 2.04 5.75 -13.43
C HIS A 22 3.40 5.11 -13.69
N ALA A 23 3.41 4.10 -14.54
CA ALA A 23 4.62 3.46 -15.03
C ALA A 23 5.37 4.36 -16.00
N ILE A 24 6.69 4.15 -16.11
CA ILE A 24 7.56 4.89 -17.05
C ILE A 24 8.49 4.01 -17.90
N ASP A 25 8.50 2.70 -17.69
CA ASP A 25 9.46 1.77 -18.32
C ASP A 25 8.83 0.71 -19.21
N SER A 26 7.59 0.29 -18.93
CA SER A 26 6.90 -0.79 -19.64
C SER A 26 5.58 -0.27 -20.22
N PRO A 27 5.58 0.24 -21.47
CA PRO A 27 4.35 0.68 -22.11
C PRO A 27 3.43 -0.52 -22.35
N ILE A 28 2.14 -0.32 -22.07
CA ILE A 28 1.08 -1.23 -22.44
C ILE A 28 1.02 -1.27 -23.97
N VAL A 29 0.94 -0.12 -24.63
CA VAL A 29 0.94 -0.06 -26.10
C VAL A 29 1.90 1.02 -26.55
N ASP A 30 2.80 0.71 -27.46
CA ASP A 30 3.56 1.72 -28.21
C ASP A 30 3.18 1.59 -29.69
N PRO A 31 2.31 2.48 -30.20
CA PRO A 31 1.79 2.37 -31.55
C PRO A 31 2.85 2.69 -32.62
N ILE A 32 3.90 3.46 -32.28
CA ILE A 32 5.03 3.73 -33.16
C ILE A 32 5.92 2.49 -33.25
N ALA A 33 6.24 1.86 -32.11
CA ALA A 33 7.01 0.62 -32.07
C ALA A 33 6.29 -0.52 -32.79
N LEU A 34 4.97 -0.65 -32.60
CA LEU A 34 4.16 -1.67 -33.27
C LEU A 34 4.22 -1.53 -34.80
N ARG A 35 4.09 -0.30 -35.32
CA ARG A 35 4.22 -0.04 -36.77
C ARG A 35 5.62 -0.38 -37.28
N LYS A 36 6.67 -0.04 -36.52
CA LYS A 36 8.06 -0.36 -36.87
C LYS A 36 8.29 -1.87 -36.90
N ALA A 37 7.82 -2.62 -35.90
CA ALA A 37 7.95 -4.08 -35.84
C ALA A 37 7.25 -4.75 -37.02
N LYS A 38 6.01 -4.32 -37.33
CA LYS A 38 5.26 -4.80 -38.50
C LYS A 38 6.01 -4.56 -39.82
N ARG A 39 6.63 -3.39 -39.98
CA ARG A 39 7.42 -3.07 -41.19
C ARG A 39 8.68 -3.93 -41.31
N LEU A 40 9.30 -4.28 -40.19
CA LEU A 40 10.54 -5.05 -40.14
C LEU A 40 10.32 -6.57 -40.03
N GLY A 41 9.07 -7.04 -39.96
CA GLY A 41 8.74 -8.45 -39.80
C GLY A 41 9.22 -9.04 -38.46
N VAL A 42 9.38 -8.22 -37.44
CA VAL A 42 9.83 -8.65 -36.10
C VAL A 42 8.61 -9.08 -35.29
N ALA A 43 8.71 -10.21 -34.60
CA ALA A 43 7.68 -10.71 -33.71
C ALA A 43 7.44 -9.75 -32.53
N GLU A 44 6.20 -9.68 -32.08
CA GLU A 44 5.76 -8.81 -30.99
C GLU A 44 6.45 -9.23 -29.67
N GLN A 45 7.14 -8.30 -29.01
CA GLN A 45 7.81 -8.57 -27.74
C GLN A 45 6.79 -8.77 -26.62
N THR A 46 6.99 -9.79 -25.80
CA THR A 46 6.18 -10.02 -24.60
C THR A 46 6.39 -8.88 -23.61
N ARG A 47 5.29 -8.35 -23.07
CA ARG A 47 5.33 -7.23 -22.13
C ARG A 47 5.92 -7.70 -20.80
N SER A 48 6.96 -7.03 -20.33
CA SER A 48 7.39 -7.15 -18.93
C SER A 48 6.50 -6.33 -18.01
N PRO A 49 6.27 -6.77 -16.77
CA PRO A 49 5.57 -5.94 -15.78
C PRO A 49 6.40 -4.68 -15.47
N PRO A 50 5.76 -3.51 -15.25
CA PRO A 50 6.47 -2.28 -14.93
C PRO A 50 7.19 -2.34 -13.59
N LYS A 51 8.41 -1.80 -13.54
CA LYS A 51 9.24 -1.77 -12.33
C LYS A 51 9.37 -0.36 -11.77
N ASN A 52 9.37 0.64 -12.64
CA ASN A 52 9.53 2.05 -12.28
C ASN A 52 8.19 2.77 -12.26
N TRP A 53 7.85 3.34 -11.10
CA TRP A 53 6.59 4.00 -10.83
C TRP A 53 6.82 5.42 -10.35
N VAL A 54 6.07 6.37 -10.90
CA VAL A 54 6.14 7.79 -10.52
C VAL A 54 4.81 8.21 -9.91
N PRO A 55 4.80 8.85 -8.73
CA PRO A 55 3.58 9.36 -8.14
C PRO A 55 3.06 10.57 -8.92
N PHE A 56 1.73 10.66 -9.04
CA PHE A 56 1.10 11.87 -9.57
C PHE A 56 1.26 13.06 -8.62
N SER A 57 1.09 14.28 -9.16
CA SER A 57 1.03 15.50 -8.36
C SER A 57 -0.10 15.42 -7.32
N LYS A 58 0.00 16.19 -6.22
CA LYS A 58 -1.06 16.20 -5.17
C LYS A 58 -2.44 16.54 -5.75
N ARG A 59 -2.48 17.50 -6.68
CA ARG A 59 -3.71 17.92 -7.39
C ARG A 59 -4.29 16.77 -8.20
N ASP A 60 -3.46 16.12 -9.01
CA ASP A 60 -3.89 15.02 -9.87
C ASP A 60 -4.30 13.80 -9.04
N ASN A 61 -3.57 13.48 -7.97
CA ASN A 61 -3.92 12.41 -7.05
C ASN A 61 -5.35 12.57 -6.50
N VAL A 62 -5.71 13.78 -6.05
CA VAL A 62 -7.06 14.08 -5.55
C VAL A 62 -8.10 13.99 -6.66
N ALA A 63 -7.79 14.50 -7.86
CA ALA A 63 -8.69 14.45 -9.00
C ALA A 63 -8.96 13.00 -9.46
N LEU A 64 -7.91 12.18 -9.54
CA LEU A 64 -7.97 10.77 -9.92
C LEU A 64 -8.74 9.94 -8.88
N GLU A 65 -8.47 10.15 -7.59
CA GLU A 65 -9.21 9.44 -6.53
C GLU A 65 -10.69 9.83 -6.51
N LYS A 66 -10.99 11.12 -6.70
CA LYS A 66 -12.38 11.59 -6.83
C LYS A 66 -13.05 10.95 -8.05
N ALA A 67 -12.37 10.92 -9.19
CA ALA A 67 -12.88 10.33 -10.42
C ALA A 67 -13.14 8.83 -10.25
N CYS A 68 -12.23 8.09 -9.60
CA CYS A 68 -12.36 6.65 -9.33
C CYS A 68 -13.58 6.29 -8.48
N ASN A 69 -13.99 7.18 -7.58
CA ASN A 69 -15.18 7.00 -6.74
C ASN A 69 -16.47 7.56 -7.38
N SER A 70 -16.41 7.92 -8.67
CA SER A 70 -17.51 8.53 -9.42
C SER A 70 -17.64 7.92 -10.83
N ASP A 71 -18.60 8.39 -11.62
CA ASP A 71 -18.79 7.92 -13.00
C ASP A 71 -17.85 8.61 -14.03
N ILE A 72 -16.86 9.39 -13.57
CA ILE A 72 -15.87 10.05 -14.44
C ILE A 72 -14.94 8.99 -15.04
N GLN A 73 -14.90 8.92 -16.38
CA GLN A 73 -14.09 7.93 -17.07
C GLN A 73 -12.64 8.36 -17.27
N THR A 74 -12.42 9.66 -17.50
CA THR A 74 -11.11 10.18 -17.85
C THR A 74 -10.79 11.48 -17.11
N VAL A 75 -9.50 11.69 -16.83
CA VAL A 75 -9.01 12.85 -16.08
C VAL A 75 -7.77 13.40 -16.77
N PRO A 76 -7.75 14.68 -17.18
CA PRO A 76 -6.52 15.33 -17.63
C PRO A 76 -5.58 15.50 -16.44
N VAL A 77 -4.30 15.19 -16.64
CA VAL A 77 -3.27 15.21 -15.59
C VAL A 77 -2.10 16.10 -15.99
N ASN A 78 -1.19 16.34 -15.05
CA ASN A 78 -0.08 17.29 -15.16
C ASN A 78 -0.57 18.75 -15.26
N GLU A 79 0.35 19.72 -15.22
CA GLU A 79 0.02 21.15 -15.30
C GLU A 79 -0.34 21.59 -16.73
N ASP A 80 0.19 20.90 -17.73
CA ASP A 80 0.01 21.22 -19.14
C ASP A 80 -1.20 20.51 -19.77
N HIS A 81 -1.83 19.58 -19.05
CA HIS A 81 -2.96 18.78 -19.50
C HIS A 81 -2.73 18.03 -20.82
N LEU A 82 -1.47 17.72 -21.12
CA LEU A 82 -1.13 17.01 -22.36
C LEU A 82 -1.37 15.51 -22.29
N PHE A 83 -1.57 14.99 -21.07
CA PHE A 83 -1.85 13.60 -20.79
C PHE A 83 -3.21 13.44 -20.12
N GLU A 84 -3.84 12.31 -20.39
CA GLU A 84 -5.12 11.93 -19.82
C GLU A 84 -5.01 10.52 -19.25
N VAL A 85 -5.62 10.33 -18.08
CA VAL A 85 -5.75 9.02 -17.44
C VAL A 85 -7.14 8.47 -17.70
N ASN A 86 -7.23 7.28 -18.27
CA ASN A 86 -8.44 6.50 -18.28
C ASN A 86 -8.57 5.71 -16.97
N ILE A 87 -9.53 6.11 -16.14
CA ILE A 87 -9.75 5.52 -14.82
C ILE A 87 -10.06 4.03 -14.96
N LYS A 88 -11.04 3.65 -15.79
CA LYS A 88 -11.50 2.25 -15.87
C LYS A 88 -10.44 1.31 -16.42
N LYS A 89 -9.66 1.76 -17.40
CA LYS A 89 -8.60 0.93 -18.01
C LYS A 89 -7.29 0.96 -17.25
N ARG A 90 -7.12 1.92 -16.32
CA ARG A 90 -5.86 2.13 -15.60
C ARG A 90 -4.71 2.41 -16.57
N GLU A 91 -4.95 3.35 -17.48
CA GLU A 91 -4.05 3.72 -18.57
C GLU A 91 -3.83 5.23 -18.59
N ILE A 92 -2.60 5.67 -18.88
CA ILE A 92 -2.28 7.06 -19.21
C ILE A 92 -1.76 7.13 -20.65
N ASN A 93 -2.23 8.12 -21.39
CA ASN A 93 -1.82 8.34 -22.78
C ASN A 93 -1.74 9.85 -23.11
N PRO A 94 -0.92 10.23 -24.09
CA PRO A 94 -0.96 11.58 -24.64
C PRO A 94 -2.30 11.85 -25.33
N VAL A 95 -2.74 13.11 -25.29
CA VAL A 95 -4.03 13.54 -25.86
C VAL A 95 -3.87 14.02 -27.31
N TYR A 96 -2.81 14.80 -27.57
CA TYR A 96 -2.66 15.54 -28.83
C TYR A 96 -1.72 14.91 -29.85
N TRP A 97 -1.00 13.86 -29.47
CA TRP A 97 -0.12 13.13 -30.37
C TRP A 97 -0.25 11.62 -30.12
N GLU A 98 0.11 10.87 -31.15
CA GLU A 98 0.23 9.42 -31.03
C GLU A 98 1.49 9.10 -30.21
N GLY A 99 1.34 8.35 -29.12
CA GLY A 99 2.45 7.95 -28.28
C GLY A 99 2.15 6.73 -27.42
N PRO A 100 3.14 6.30 -26.61
CA PRO A 100 2.98 5.14 -25.76
C PRO A 100 1.92 5.33 -24.69
N ILE A 101 1.23 4.25 -24.37
CA ILE A 101 0.24 4.14 -23.31
C ILE A 101 0.89 3.39 -22.16
N PHE A 102 0.86 3.95 -20.96
CA PHE A 102 1.46 3.33 -19.77
C PHE A 102 0.40 2.94 -18.76
N GLU A 103 0.76 2.00 -17.89
CA GLU A 103 -0.09 1.60 -16.77
C GLU A 103 -0.19 2.71 -15.73
N VAL A 104 -1.39 2.89 -15.19
CA VAL A 104 -1.68 3.71 -14.02
C VAL A 104 -2.08 2.78 -12.89
N ARG A 105 -1.71 3.07 -11.65
CA ARG A 105 -2.01 2.21 -10.52
C ARG A 105 -2.50 3.01 -9.34
N ARG A 106 -3.66 2.62 -8.79
CA ARG A 106 -4.15 3.10 -7.50
C ARG A 106 -3.54 2.26 -6.38
N ALA A 107 -2.58 2.82 -5.66
CA ALA A 107 -1.83 2.13 -4.62
C ALA A 107 -2.40 2.42 -3.22
N THR A 108 -2.74 1.37 -2.49
CA THR A 108 -3.06 1.43 -1.05
C THR A 108 -2.08 0.63 -0.20
N TRP A 109 -1.45 -0.39 -0.80
CA TRP A 109 -0.39 -1.18 -0.21
C TRP A 109 0.84 -1.14 -1.12
N PHE A 110 2.02 -1.24 -0.52
CA PHE A 110 3.30 -1.24 -1.22
C PHE A 110 4.08 -2.50 -0.83
N VAL A 111 4.81 -3.04 -1.80
CA VAL A 111 5.75 -4.15 -1.58
C VAL A 111 7.17 -3.63 -1.75
N GLN A 112 8.07 -4.09 -0.91
CA GLN A 112 9.49 -3.78 -1.06
C GLN A 112 10.16 -4.86 -1.92
N ILE A 113 10.67 -4.48 -3.09
CA ILE A 113 11.39 -5.35 -4.01
C ILE A 113 12.76 -4.71 -4.24
N ASP A 114 13.84 -5.46 -3.98
CA ASP A 114 15.22 -4.99 -4.11
C ASP A 114 15.48 -3.65 -3.40
N GLY A 115 14.87 -3.46 -2.22
CA GLY A 115 14.98 -2.24 -1.42
C GLY A 115 14.08 -1.08 -1.88
N THR A 116 13.38 -1.20 -3.02
CA THR A 116 12.49 -0.17 -3.56
C THR A 116 11.03 -0.48 -3.24
N TRP A 117 10.28 0.52 -2.79
CA TRP A 117 8.85 0.41 -2.57
C TRP A 117 8.08 0.55 -3.89
N ILE A 118 7.35 -0.51 -4.26
CA ILE A 118 6.56 -0.58 -5.48
C ILE A 118 5.08 -0.66 -5.11
N PRO A 119 4.22 0.13 -5.76
CA PRO A 119 2.77 0.05 -5.53
C PRO A 119 2.25 -1.34 -5.90
N CYS A 120 1.59 -2.02 -4.95
CA CYS A 120 0.99 -3.33 -5.18
C CYS A 120 -0.11 -3.25 -6.26
N GLU A 121 -0.28 -4.33 -7.02
CA GLU A 121 -1.42 -4.44 -7.93
C GLU A 121 -2.75 -4.31 -7.15
N GLU A 122 -3.73 -3.62 -7.73
CA GLU A 122 -4.99 -3.28 -7.05
C GLU A 122 -5.73 -4.51 -6.52
N LYS A 123 -5.71 -5.63 -7.26
CA LYS A 123 -6.35 -6.88 -6.84
C LYS A 123 -5.66 -7.53 -5.64
N MET A 124 -4.33 -7.42 -5.57
CA MET A 124 -3.54 -7.90 -4.44
C MET A 124 -3.76 -7.00 -3.23
N ALA A 125 -3.64 -5.69 -3.42
CA ALA A 125 -3.85 -4.69 -2.38
C ALA A 125 -5.24 -4.79 -1.76
N LYS A 126 -6.28 -5.10 -2.56
CA LYS A 126 -7.64 -5.36 -2.05
C LYS A 126 -7.70 -6.56 -1.11
N GLN A 127 -7.04 -7.67 -1.46
CA GLN A 127 -7.01 -8.86 -0.60
C GLN A 127 -6.23 -8.62 0.70
N ILE A 128 -5.13 -7.87 0.61
CA ILE A 128 -4.37 -7.44 1.80
C ILE A 128 -5.26 -6.56 2.69
N GLU A 129 -6.00 -5.61 2.11
CA GLU A 129 -6.89 -4.74 2.87
C GLU A 129 -8.04 -5.53 3.56
N GLU A 130 -8.66 -6.47 2.84
CA GLU A 130 -9.71 -7.32 3.40
C GLU A 130 -9.19 -8.17 4.58
N GLY A 131 -7.99 -8.74 4.46
CA GLY A 131 -7.34 -9.45 5.56
C GLY A 131 -6.96 -8.54 6.73
N TYR A 132 -6.47 -7.33 6.44
CA TYR A 132 -6.14 -6.33 7.46
C TYR A 132 -7.36 -5.97 8.31
N LEU A 133 -8.50 -5.71 7.68
CA LEU A 133 -9.75 -5.39 8.37
C LEU A 133 -10.33 -6.57 9.16
N LYS A 134 -10.11 -7.80 8.68
CA LYS A 134 -10.52 -9.05 9.34
C LYS A 134 -9.72 -9.29 10.62
N HIS A 135 -8.39 -9.22 10.54
CA HIS A 135 -7.47 -9.58 11.65
C HIS A 135 -7.20 -8.42 12.62
N LYS A 136 -7.56 -7.19 12.24
CA LYS A 136 -7.48 -5.96 13.06
C LYS A 136 -6.14 -5.79 13.78
N PRO A 137 -5.00 -5.87 13.06
CA PRO A 137 -3.67 -5.82 13.68
C PRO A 137 -3.40 -4.47 14.37
N TYR A 138 -4.10 -3.40 14.00
CA TYR A 138 -4.07 -2.08 14.65
C TYR A 138 -4.53 -2.08 16.12
N LYS A 139 -5.23 -3.13 16.59
CA LYS A 139 -5.61 -3.26 18.00
C LYS A 139 -4.51 -3.88 18.87
N ARG A 140 -3.45 -4.41 18.26
CA ARG A 140 -2.37 -5.07 19.00
C ARG A 140 -1.55 -4.01 19.74
N PRO A 141 -1.22 -4.23 21.02
CA PRO A 141 -0.34 -3.33 21.74
C PRO A 141 1.03 -3.30 21.04
N THR A 142 1.43 -2.13 20.57
CA THR A 142 2.77 -1.93 20.01
C THR A 142 3.77 -2.04 21.15
N ILE A 143 4.44 -3.18 21.29
CA ILE A 143 5.58 -3.31 22.20
C ILE A 143 6.74 -2.54 21.56
N GLN A 144 6.85 -1.25 21.84
CA GLN A 144 8.07 -0.51 21.55
C GLN A 144 9.16 -1.06 22.47
N PRO A 145 10.33 -1.49 21.96
CA PRO A 145 11.46 -1.82 22.82
C PRO A 145 11.90 -0.54 23.52
N THR A 146 11.48 -0.36 24.77
CA THR A 146 12.10 0.63 25.65
C THR A 146 13.41 0.01 26.10
N GLU A 147 14.53 0.53 25.61
CA GLU A 147 15.86 0.22 26.14
C GLU A 147 15.84 0.58 27.64
N LYS A 148 15.77 -0.44 28.50
CA LYS A 148 15.98 -0.27 29.92
C LYS A 148 17.47 -0.28 30.18
N GLU A 149 18.05 0.91 30.27
CA GLU A 149 19.31 1.11 30.96
C GLU A 149 19.15 0.57 32.40
N THR A 150 19.98 -0.42 32.71
CA THR A 150 20.05 -1.05 34.02
C THR A 150 21.21 -0.41 34.77
N GLU A 151 20.95 0.51 35.68
CA GLU A 151 21.84 0.80 36.81
C GLU A 151 21.01 1.08 38.07
N GLY A 152 21.22 0.26 39.10
CA GLY A 152 20.48 0.30 40.34
C GLY A 152 21.08 1.23 41.39
N SER A 153 20.28 1.60 42.38
CA SER A 153 20.74 1.70 43.77
C SER A 153 19.55 1.72 44.74
N ALA A 154 19.77 1.13 45.91
CA ALA A 154 18.79 0.75 46.93
C ALA A 154 18.26 1.90 47.79
N ASN A 155 17.05 1.76 48.34
CA ASN A 155 16.76 1.73 49.80
C ASN A 155 15.25 1.59 50.12
N SER A 156 14.93 0.60 50.98
CA SER A 156 14.05 0.59 52.18
C SER A 156 12.66 1.30 52.12
N THR A 157 11.51 0.81 52.60
CA THR A 157 11.08 -0.11 53.69
C THR A 157 9.58 -0.46 53.53
N ASP A 158 9.19 -1.65 53.99
CA ASP A 158 7.88 -2.17 54.47
C ASP A 158 6.54 -1.47 54.16
N THR A 159 5.60 -2.21 53.56
CA THR A 159 4.31 -2.62 54.22
C THR A 159 3.57 -3.68 53.40
N LEU A 160 2.86 -4.57 54.11
CA LEU A 160 2.15 -5.77 53.64
C LEU A 160 0.71 -5.48 53.15
N ASP A 161 0.23 -6.42 52.32
CA ASP A 161 -1.16 -6.90 52.18
C ASP A 161 -2.07 -6.23 51.11
N ASP A 162 -2.33 -6.94 50.01
CA ASP A 162 -3.67 -7.45 49.67
C ASP A 162 -3.62 -8.32 48.40
N THR A 163 -4.44 -9.36 48.42
CA THR A 163 -4.53 -10.46 47.46
C THR A 163 -5.30 -10.04 46.22
N THR A 164 -4.68 -10.13 45.04
CA THR A 164 -5.41 -10.45 43.80
C THR A 164 -4.43 -10.94 42.73
N PRO A 165 -4.51 -12.20 42.26
CA PRO A 165 -3.78 -12.60 41.07
C PRO A 165 -4.48 -11.95 39.88
N ARG A 166 -3.96 -10.80 39.43
CA ARG A 166 -4.32 -10.19 38.15
C ARG A 166 -3.97 -11.22 37.07
N LYS A 167 -5.01 -11.80 36.50
CA LYS A 167 -4.92 -12.77 35.41
C LYS A 167 -4.36 -12.04 34.20
N ASP A 168 -3.04 -11.97 34.10
CA ASP A 168 -2.34 -11.57 32.89
C ASP A 168 -2.63 -12.65 31.85
N SER A 169 -3.75 -12.49 31.15
CA SER A 169 -4.05 -13.21 29.95
C SER A 169 -3.04 -12.78 28.90
N ILE A 170 -1.92 -13.49 28.85
CA ILE A 170 -1.06 -13.54 27.67
C ILE A 170 -1.96 -14.11 26.58
N GLU A 171 -2.60 -13.24 25.79
CA GLU A 171 -3.18 -13.64 24.52
C GLU A 171 -2.03 -14.20 23.70
N VAL A 172 -1.98 -15.53 23.60
CA VAL A 172 -1.06 -16.23 22.71
C VAL A 172 -1.52 -15.90 21.31
N TYR A 173 -0.97 -14.84 20.73
CA TYR A 173 -1.29 -14.40 19.38
C TYR A 173 -0.79 -15.46 18.40
N ILE A 174 -1.73 -16.20 17.83
CA ILE A 174 -1.45 -17.08 16.70
C ILE A 174 -1.20 -16.16 15.49
N GLU A 175 -0.08 -16.34 14.80
CA GLU A 175 0.18 -15.65 13.53
C GLU A 175 -0.85 -16.11 12.49
N GLU A 176 -1.92 -15.35 12.33
CA GLU A 176 -2.99 -15.62 11.38
C GLU A 176 -2.51 -15.35 9.95
N LYS A 177 -2.53 -16.39 9.12
CA LYS A 177 -2.16 -16.33 7.71
C LYS A 177 -3.39 -16.00 6.88
N GLU A 178 -3.31 -14.95 6.06
CA GLU A 178 -4.31 -14.67 5.04
C GLU A 178 -3.77 -15.11 3.67
N TYR A 179 -4.31 -16.21 3.14
CA TYR A 179 -3.88 -16.77 1.86
C TYR A 179 -4.44 -15.94 0.70
N LEU A 180 -3.57 -15.59 -0.25
CA LEU A 180 -3.96 -14.86 -1.44
C LEU A 180 -4.51 -15.79 -2.53
N LEU A 181 -5.44 -15.25 -3.32
CA LEU A 181 -6.20 -15.94 -4.35
C LEU A 181 -5.72 -15.55 -5.76
N GLY A 182 -6.09 -16.36 -6.75
CA GLY A 182 -5.85 -16.08 -8.17
C GLY A 182 -4.36 -16.22 -8.54
N PRO A 183 -3.75 -15.23 -9.22
CA PRO A 183 -2.35 -15.32 -9.66
C PRO A 183 -1.34 -15.34 -8.50
N TYR A 184 -1.78 -15.04 -7.27
CA TYR A 184 -0.94 -15.02 -6.06
C TYR A 184 -1.09 -16.31 -5.23
N LEU A 185 -1.70 -17.36 -5.79
CA LEU A 185 -1.93 -18.60 -5.06
C LEU A 185 -0.61 -19.19 -4.52
N GLY A 186 -0.65 -19.63 -3.26
CA GLY A 186 0.52 -20.13 -2.55
C GLY A 186 1.24 -19.06 -1.74
N GLN A 187 0.97 -17.78 -1.99
CA GLN A 187 1.42 -16.68 -1.13
C GLN A 187 0.41 -16.41 -0.01
N TYR A 188 0.90 -15.90 1.11
CA TYR A 188 0.06 -15.47 2.23
C TYR A 188 0.62 -14.23 2.92
N VAL A 189 -0.27 -13.52 3.59
CA VAL A 189 0.04 -12.29 4.31
C VAL A 189 -0.03 -12.55 5.81
N VAL A 190 0.96 -12.04 6.54
CA VAL A 190 0.99 -12.02 8.01
C VAL A 190 1.10 -10.56 8.47
N TYR A 191 0.02 -10.04 9.04
CA TYR A 191 0.00 -8.66 9.57
C TYR A 191 0.80 -8.60 10.87
N LYS A 192 1.72 -7.63 10.98
CA LYS A 192 2.54 -7.45 12.20
C LYS A 192 2.01 -6.35 13.08
N ASP A 193 1.75 -5.19 12.50
CA ASP A 193 1.32 -4.00 13.21
C ASP A 193 0.23 -3.25 12.41
N SER A 194 -0.04 -2.00 12.79
CA SER A 194 -1.06 -1.17 12.15
C SER A 194 -0.77 -0.78 10.69
N ALA A 195 0.47 -0.90 10.20
CA ALA A 195 0.87 -0.42 8.87
C ALA A 195 1.72 -1.42 8.06
N HIS A 196 2.23 -2.48 8.68
CA HIS A 196 3.15 -3.43 8.06
C HIS A 196 2.60 -4.86 8.09
N ALA A 197 2.84 -5.56 6.99
CA ALA A 197 2.57 -6.98 6.84
C ALA A 197 3.72 -7.65 6.08
N TRP A 198 3.95 -8.92 6.38
CA TRP A 198 4.85 -9.76 5.59
C TRP A 198 4.06 -10.48 4.53
N LEU A 199 4.60 -10.48 3.32
CA LEU A 199 4.15 -11.33 2.23
C LEU A 199 5.14 -12.49 2.09
N LEU A 200 4.66 -13.73 2.20
CA LEU A 200 5.46 -14.95 2.15
C LEU A 200 4.91 -15.94 1.12
#